data_AF-A0A3C1G5Y1-F1
#
_entry.id   AF-A0A3C1G5Y1-F1
#
_cell.length_a   1.000
_cell.length_b   1.000
_cell.length_c   1.000
_cell.angle_alpha   90.00
_cell.angle_beta   90.00
_cell.angle_gamma   90.00
#
_symmetry.space_group_name_H-M   'P 1'
#
loop_
_entity.id
_entity.type
_entity.pdbx_description
1 polymer ?
#
loop_
_entity_poly.entity_id
_entity_poly.type
_entity_poly.pdbx_seq_one_letter_code
_entity_poly.pdbx_strand_id
1 'polypeptide(L)'
;MTWRVAVHAFKKELLTSALIRHHGNRAATARELGLSREYVWKLFKDLGVTIPASCLHTTAPLTGAKGAECSNTKATTPRITESTISRPSCQDT
;
A
#
# COMPACT_ATOMS: atom_id res chain seq x y z
N MET A 1 -32.16 -5.41 -12.16
CA MET A 1 -30.87 -4.77 -11.78
C MET A 1 -30.08 -4.51 -13.04
N THR A 2 -29.52 -3.30 -13.22
CA THR A 2 -28.61 -3.03 -14.34
C THR A 2 -27.18 -3.43 -13.97
N TRP A 3 -26.37 -3.75 -14.97
CA TRP A 3 -24.94 -4.08 -14.78
C TRP A 3 -24.18 -3.01 -13.97
N ARG A 4 -24.50 -1.73 -14.19
CA ARG A 4 -23.88 -0.60 -13.46
C ARG A 4 -24.08 -0.70 -11.95
N VAL A 5 -25.26 -1.12 -11.50
CA VAL A 5 -25.58 -1.28 -10.08
C VAL A 5 -24.81 -2.46 -9.49
N ALA A 6 -24.69 -3.58 -10.22
CA ALA A 6 -23.93 -4.74 -9.77
C ALA A 6 -22.43 -4.42 -9.62
N VAL A 7 -21.84 -3.73 -10.59
CA VAL A 7 -20.43 -3.29 -10.51
C VAL A 7 -20.21 -2.32 -9.35
N HIS A 8 -21.16 -1.42 -9.11
CA HIS A 8 -21.08 -0.50 -7.98
C HIS A 8 -21.11 -1.24 -6.63
N ALA A 9 -22.02 -2.21 -6.48
CA ALA A 9 -22.12 -3.04 -5.27
C ALA A 9 -20.84 -3.86 -5.03
N PHE A 10 -20.34 -4.54 -6.07
CA PHE A 10 -19.10 -5.32 -6.00
C PHE A 10 -17.91 -4.45 -5.55
N LYS A 11 -17.72 -3.27 -6.15
CA LYS A 11 -16.65 -2.35 -5.76
C LYS A 11 -16.77 -1.93 -4.29
N LYS A 12 -18.00 -1.67 -3.83
CA LYS A 12 -18.26 -1.28 -2.45
C LYS A 12 -17.87 -2.41 -1.48
N GLU A 13 -18.26 -3.64 -1.76
CA GLU A 13 -17.97 -4.81 -0.94
C GLU A 13 -16.47 -5.15 -0.93
N LEU A 14 -15.81 -5.10 -2.08
CA LEU A 14 -14.37 -5.30 -2.20
C LEU A 14 -13.59 -4.30 -1.35
N LEU A 15 -13.89 -3.00 -1.46
CA LEU A 15 -13.21 -1.97 -0.69
C LEU A 15 -13.51 -2.11 0.81
N THR A 16 -14.74 -2.45 1.17
CA THR A 16 -15.13 -2.60 2.58
C THR A 16 -14.42 -3.79 3.23
N SER A 17 -14.38 -4.94 2.56
CA SER A 17 -13.71 -6.14 3.06
C SER A 17 -12.19 -5.96 3.20
N ALA A 18 -11.54 -5.31 2.23
CA ALA A 18 -10.13 -4.97 2.34
C ALA A 18 -9.85 -3.98 3.49
N LEU A 19 -10.74 -3.01 3.70
CA LEU A 19 -10.57 -2.05 4.78
C LEU A 19 -10.76 -2.69 6.17
N ILE A 20 -11.69 -3.62 6.31
CA ILE A 20 -11.90 -4.38 7.55
C ILE A 20 -10.67 -5.25 7.86
N ARG A 21 -10.13 -5.95 6.86
CA ARG A 21 -8.93 -6.80 7.03
C ARG A 21 -7.71 -6.01 7.51
N HIS A 22 -7.59 -4.76 7.07
CA HIS A 22 -6.51 -3.86 7.46
C HIS A 22 -6.86 -2.93 8.63
N HIS A 23 -7.97 -3.18 9.35
CA HIS A 23 -8.42 -2.37 10.48
C HIS A 23 -8.49 -0.85 10.18
N GLY A 24 -8.92 -0.48 8.97
CA GLY A 24 -8.99 0.91 8.54
C GLY A 24 -7.66 1.50 8.04
N ASN A 25 -6.58 0.72 7.96
CA ASN A 25 -5.29 1.17 7.42
C ASN A 25 -5.36 1.33 5.90
N ARG A 26 -5.65 2.55 5.48
CA ARG A 26 -5.86 2.94 4.08
C ARG A 26 -4.63 2.71 3.19
N ALA A 27 -3.42 2.86 3.73
CA ALA A 27 -2.20 2.65 2.96
C ALA A 27 -1.96 1.16 2.69
N ALA A 28 -2.23 0.32 3.69
CA ALA A 28 -2.18 -1.13 3.53
C ALA A 28 -3.27 -1.63 2.57
N THR A 29 -4.49 -1.12 2.69
CA THR A 29 -5.59 -1.41 1.75
C THR A 29 -5.23 -1.01 0.31
N ALA A 30 -4.64 0.16 0.09
CA ALA A 30 -4.25 0.60 -1.25
C ALA A 30 -3.15 -0.29 -1.86
N ARG A 31 -2.16 -0.68 -1.05
CA ARG A 31 -1.10 -1.61 -1.48
C ARG A 31 -1.64 -2.99 -1.84
N GLU A 32 -2.57 -3.52 -1.05
CA GLU A 32 -3.19 -4.81 -1.33
C GLU A 32 -3.99 -4.78 -2.64
N LEU A 33 -4.76 -3.71 -2.86
CA LEU A 33 -5.55 -3.56 -4.08
C LEU A 33 -4.72 -3.17 -5.31
N GLY A 34 -3.41 -2.89 -5.15
CA GLY A 34 -2.55 -2.40 -6.22
C GLY A 34 -2.97 -1.02 -6.76
N LEU A 35 -3.64 -0.21 -5.93
CA LEU A 35 -4.17 1.09 -6.31
C LEU A 35 -3.37 2.22 -5.66
N SER A 36 -3.39 3.41 -6.28
CA SER A 36 -2.87 4.60 -5.62
C SER A 36 -3.73 4.96 -4.42
N ARG A 37 -3.09 5.50 -3.38
CA ARG A 37 -3.77 5.92 -2.15
C ARG A 37 -4.82 7.00 -2.45
N GLU A 38 -4.52 7.92 -3.35
CA GLU A 38 -5.39 9.00 -3.80
C GLU A 38 -6.63 8.45 -4.50
N TYR A 39 -6.45 7.41 -5.33
CA TYR A 39 -7.55 6.79 -6.06
C TYR A 39 -8.50 6.01 -5.13
N VAL A 40 -7.95 5.27 -4.16
CA VAL A 40 -8.75 4.62 -3.11
C VAL A 40 -9.58 5.64 -2.33
N TRP A 41 -9.01 6.80 -2.03
CA TRP A 41 -9.73 7.87 -1.34
C TRP A 41 -10.86 8.47 -2.19
N LYS A 42 -10.62 8.68 -3.48
CA LYS A 42 -11.65 9.11 -4.42
C LYS A 42 -12.78 8.09 -4.48
N LEU A 43 -12.46 6.79 -4.58
CA LEU A 43 -13.44 5.71 -4.56
C LEU A 43 -14.27 5.69 -3.27
N PHE A 44 -13.66 5.95 -2.10
CA PHE A 44 -14.43 6.01 -0.85
C PHE A 44 -15.45 7.15 -0.84
N LYS A 45 -15.08 8.32 -1.36
CA LYS A 45 -16.00 9.46 -1.50
C LYS A 45 -17.10 9.16 -2.50
N ASP A 46 -16.75 8.61 -3.65
CA ASP A 46 -17.67 8.34 -4.74
C ASP A 46 -18.67 7.22 -4.40
N LEU A 47 -18.23 6.19 -3.65
CA LEU A 47 -19.03 5.01 -3.28
C LEU A 47 -19.73 5.14 -1.91
N GLY A 48 -19.41 6.19 -1.13
CA GLY A 48 -19.96 6.40 0.21
C GLY A 48 -19.67 5.24 1.18
N VAL A 49 -18.44 4.70 1.16
CA VAL A 49 -18.04 3.64 2.08
C VAL A 49 -17.69 4.25 3.43
N THR A 50 -18.54 4.00 4.43
CA THR A 50 -18.26 4.37 5.82
C THR A 50 -17.39 3.29 6.46
N ILE A 51 -16.29 3.71 7.09
CA ILE A 51 -15.46 2.79 7.87
C ILE A 51 -16.30 2.33 9.07
N PRO A 52 -16.52 1.02 9.26
CA PRO A 52 -17.28 0.55 10.41
C PRO A 52 -16.56 0.93 11.70
N ALA A 53 -17.32 1.32 12.72
CA ALA A 53 -16.81 1.78 14.01
C ALA A 53 -15.90 0.76 14.71
N SER A 54 -15.98 -0.52 14.31
CA SER A 54 -15.07 -1.59 14.73
C SER A 54 -13.61 -1.37 14.32
N CYS A 55 -13.29 -0.39 13.47
CA CYS A 55 -11.92 0.00 13.13
C CYS A 55 -11.47 1.30 13.83
N LEU A 56 -12.38 2.02 14.50
CA LEU A 56 -12.12 3.31 15.15
C LEU A 56 -11.70 3.11 16.62
N HIS A 57 -10.79 2.17 16.90
CA HIS A 57 -10.21 2.05 18.24
C HIS A 57 -9.33 3.28 18.53
N THR A 58 -9.97 4.37 18.92
CA THR A 58 -9.33 5.53 19.51
C THR A 58 -9.09 5.20 20.98
N THR A 59 -7.83 4.86 21.27
CA THR A 59 -7.11 5.01 22.54
C THR A 59 -7.74 4.42 23.81
N ALA A 60 -7.31 3.22 24.19
CA ALA A 60 -6.97 2.94 25.59
C ALA A 60 -5.43 3.05 25.73
N PRO A 61 -4.88 3.60 26.83
CA PRO A 61 -3.45 3.79 26.96
C PRO A 61 -2.78 2.43 27.15
N LEU A 62 -2.05 1.96 26.14
CA LEU A 62 -1.18 0.80 26.26
C LEU A 62 0.26 1.28 26.21
N THR A 63 0.76 1.57 27.40
CA THR A 63 2.15 1.44 27.80
C THR A 63 2.76 0.20 27.14
N GLY A 64 3.79 0.40 26.30
CA GLY A 64 4.78 -0.59 25.91
C GLY A 64 4.30 -1.87 25.20
N ALA A 65 4.58 -2.00 23.90
CA ALA A 65 5.39 -3.09 23.32
C ALA A 65 5.18 -3.22 21.79
N LYS A 66 6.32 -3.22 21.08
CA LYS A 66 6.63 -3.93 19.82
C LYS A 66 5.61 -3.93 18.67
N GLY A 67 6.02 -3.32 17.56
CA GLY A 67 5.43 -3.57 16.24
C GLY A 67 5.69 -2.50 15.18
N ALA A 68 6.79 -1.76 15.25
CA ALA A 68 7.22 -0.90 14.15
C ALA A 68 7.98 -1.76 13.13
N GLU A 69 7.25 -2.40 12.21
CA GLU A 69 7.84 -2.85 10.94
C GLU A 69 7.45 -1.87 9.84
N CYS A 70 8.02 -0.67 9.94
CA CYS A 70 8.08 0.30 8.86
C CYS A 70 9.22 -0.10 7.90
N SER A 71 9.00 -1.14 7.11
CA SER A 71 9.87 -1.41 5.97
C SER A 71 9.33 -0.68 4.75
N ASN A 72 9.82 0.54 4.56
CA ASN A 72 10.33 0.92 3.25
C ASN A 72 11.31 2.09 3.39
N THR A 73 12.57 1.69 3.47
CA THR A 73 13.73 2.32 2.83
C THR A 73 13.38 3.53 1.96
N LYS A 74 13.89 4.70 2.40
CA LYS A 74 14.21 5.82 1.52
C LYS A 74 14.96 5.27 0.30
N ALA A 75 14.36 5.35 -0.89
CA ALA A 75 15.11 5.33 -2.13
C ALA A 75 15.95 6.62 -2.18
N THR A 76 17.12 6.59 -1.56
CA THR A 76 18.19 7.56 -1.78
C THR A 76 19.04 6.98 -2.90
N THR A 77 18.95 7.57 -4.08
CA THR A 77 19.88 7.34 -5.18
C THR A 77 21.32 7.63 -4.73
N PRO A 78 22.29 6.78 -5.10
CA PRO A 78 23.55 7.32 -5.56
C PRO A 78 23.98 6.69 -6.89
N ARG A 79 24.17 7.58 -7.87
CA ARG A 79 25.35 7.67 -8.74
C ARG A 79 25.94 6.32 -9.20
N ILE A 80 25.53 5.90 -10.40
CA ILE A 80 26.30 5.00 -11.26
C ILE A 80 27.75 5.54 -11.30
N THR A 81 28.69 4.76 -10.78
CA THR A 81 30.11 4.94 -11.06
C THR A 81 30.49 3.86 -12.05
N GLU A 82 30.97 4.31 -13.20
CA GLU A 82 31.49 3.48 -14.28
C GLU A 82 32.53 2.46 -13.78
N SER A 83 32.25 1.20 -14.09
CA SER A 83 33.16 0.35 -14.87
C SER A 83 34.64 0.36 -14.50
N THR A 84 35.01 -0.32 -13.42
CA THR A 84 36.33 -0.98 -13.35
C THR A 84 36.27 -2.24 -14.21
N ILE A 85 36.48 -2.07 -15.52
CA ILE A 85 36.81 -3.19 -16.42
C ILE A 85 38.24 -3.58 -16.11
N SER A 86 38.37 -4.69 -15.38
CA SER A 86 39.62 -5.42 -15.19
C SER A 86 40.12 -5.89 -16.56
N ARG A 87 41.27 -5.37 -17.00
CA ARG A 87 41.98 -5.79 -18.23
C ARG A 87 42.45 -7.24 -18.08
N PRO A 88 42.16 -8.16 -19.02
CA PRO A 88 42.98 -9.35 -19.19
C PRO A 88 44.25 -8.98 -19.97
N SER A 89 45.39 -9.30 -19.35
CA SER A 89 46.74 -9.23 -19.90
C SER A 89 46.91 -10.27 -21.02
N CYS A 90 47.09 -9.82 -22.26
CA CYS A 90 47.67 -10.65 -23.32
C CYS A 90 49.17 -10.32 -23.38
N GLN A 91 50.03 -11.29 -23.11
CA GLN A 91 51.46 -11.20 -23.44
C GLN A 91 51.71 -11.94 -24.74
N ASP A 92 52.37 -11.25 -25.66
CA ASP A 92 53.00 -11.75 -26.89
C ASP A 92 54.11 -12.76 -26.55
N THR A 93 54.08 -13.91 -27.22
CA THR A 93 55.27 -14.61 -27.76
C THR A 93 54.86 -15.56 -28.87
#